data_AF-A0A9D4JEP7-F1
#
_entry.id   AF-A0A9D4JEP7-F1
#
_cell.length_a   1.000
_cell.length_b   1.000
_cell.length_c   1.000
_cell.angle_alpha   90.00
_cell.angle_beta   90.00
_cell.angle_gamma   90.00
#
_symmetry.space_group_name_H-M   'P 1'
#
loop_
_entity.id
_entity.type
_entity.pdbx_description
1 polymer ?
#
loop_
_entity_poly.entity_id
_entity_poly.type
_entity_poly.pdbx_seq_one_letter_code
_entity_poly.pdbx_strand_id
1 'polypeptide(L)'
;MLSLLKIRHNSYKTNADLECRAGVLSWLSIRRNTFKTNNDLEYRAGVLSWLSNCLNAFETNADHEYRAGVLRLLSIRRNTFKRNADLVCRTAVLSWLSIGRNTLNTNADLE
;
A
#
# COMPACT_ATOMS: atom_id res chain seq x y z
N MET A 1 3.63 16.79 13.97
CA MET A 1 3.10 15.42 13.98
C MET A 1 2.26 15.22 12.73
N LEU A 2 2.67 14.33 11.82
CA LEU A 2 1.88 14.03 10.62
C LEU A 2 0.77 13.06 11.03
N SER A 3 -0.49 13.46 11.00
CA SER A 3 -1.60 12.59 11.39
C SER A 3 -2.17 11.80 10.20
N LEU A 4 -1.98 12.30 8.98
CA LEU A 4 -2.63 11.78 7.79
C LEU A 4 -1.74 11.92 6.56
N LEU A 5 -1.53 10.80 5.85
CA LEU A 5 -0.91 10.76 4.53
C LEU A 5 -1.92 10.23 3.51
N LYS A 6 -2.13 10.98 2.44
CA LYS A 6 -3.05 10.63 1.35
C LYS A 6 -2.30 10.67 0.02
N ILE A 7 -2.26 9.52 -0.65
CA ILE A 7 -1.73 9.35 -2.00
C ILE A 7 -2.92 8.97 -2.88
N ARG A 8 -3.45 9.92 -3.63
CA ARG A 8 -4.70 9.72 -4.38
C ARG A 8 -4.67 10.38 -5.74
N HIS A 9 -5.31 9.73 -6.72
CA HIS A 9 -5.48 10.26 -8.07
C HIS A 9 -4.17 10.54 -8.81
N ASN A 10 -3.12 9.76 -8.52
CA ASN A 10 -1.85 9.86 -9.23
C ASN A 10 -1.73 8.81 -10.33
N SER A 11 -0.97 9.14 -11.36
CA SER A 11 -0.58 8.21 -12.42
C SER A 11 0.94 8.18 -12.53
N TYR A 12 1.56 7.17 -11.95
CA TYR A 12 3.00 6.97 -11.97
C TYR A 12 3.38 6.16 -13.20
N LYS A 13 4.11 6.78 -14.13
CA LYS A 13 4.43 6.18 -15.44
C LYS A 13 5.64 5.26 -15.39
N THR A 14 6.70 5.62 -14.67
CA THR A 14 7.96 4.88 -14.58
C THR A 14 8.71 5.29 -13.32
N ASN A 15 9.30 4.34 -12.59
CA ASN A 15 10.33 4.55 -11.56
C ASN A 15 9.95 5.62 -10.51
N ALA A 16 8.71 5.60 -10.02
CA ALA A 16 8.35 6.46 -8.90
C ALA A 16 8.69 5.75 -7.58
N ASP A 17 9.84 6.09 -7.00
CA ASP A 17 10.23 5.66 -5.66
C ASP A 17 9.66 6.64 -4.62
N LEU A 18 8.65 6.19 -3.89
CA LEU A 18 8.00 6.97 -2.85
C LEU A 18 8.30 6.37 -1.48
N GLU A 19 9.32 6.94 -0.82
CA GLU A 19 9.61 6.65 0.58
C GLU A 19 8.94 7.66 1.51
N CYS A 20 8.30 7.16 2.57
CA CYS A 20 7.84 8.01 3.67
C CYS A 20 8.14 7.36 5.02
N ARG A 21 8.68 8.18 5.95
CA ARG A 21 9.03 7.78 7.31
C ARG A 21 8.31 8.66 8.32
N ALA A 22 7.67 8.05 9.31
CA ALA A 22 7.01 8.79 10.39
C ALA A 22 7.15 8.05 11.72
N GLY A 23 7.33 8.75 12.84
CA GLY A 23 7.27 8.11 14.15
C GLY A 23 5.86 7.57 14.44
N VAL A 24 4.85 8.45 14.31
CA VAL A 24 3.44 8.13 14.50
C VAL A 24 2.64 8.71 13.34
N LEU A 25 1.78 7.90 12.73
CA LEU A 25 0.78 8.32 11.74
C LEU A 25 -0.58 7.72 12.11
N SER A 26 -1.63 8.53 12.10
CA SER A 26 -2.96 8.00 12.37
C SER A 26 -3.52 7.28 11.15
N TRP A 27 -3.30 7.82 9.94
CA TRP A 27 -3.93 7.29 8.74
C TRP A 27 -3.05 7.38 7.49
N LEU A 28 -2.91 6.26 6.80
CA LEU A 28 -2.37 6.16 5.44
C LEU A 28 -3.48 5.75 4.46
N SER A 29 -3.70 6.55 3.42
CA SER A 29 -4.68 6.26 2.37
C SER A 29 -4.05 6.32 0.99
N ILE A 30 -4.04 5.18 0.31
CA ILE A 30 -3.54 5.02 -1.05
C ILE A 30 -4.71 4.61 -1.92
N ARG A 31 -5.25 5.54 -2.71
CA ARG A 31 -6.51 5.30 -3.40
C ARG A 31 -6.56 5.88 -4.81
N ARG A 32 -7.07 5.11 -5.78
CA ARG A 32 -7.26 5.57 -7.17
C ARG A 32 -5.96 6.05 -7.80
N ASN A 33 -4.88 5.29 -7.60
CA ASN A 33 -3.63 5.52 -8.30
C ASN A 33 -3.42 4.45 -9.37
N THR A 34 -2.70 4.83 -10.42
CA THR A 34 -2.22 3.90 -11.43
C THR A 34 -0.70 3.83 -11.32
N PHE A 35 -0.18 2.64 -11.07
CA PHE A 35 1.23 2.31 -11.01
C PHE A 35 1.56 1.51 -12.27
N LYS A 36 2.38 2.09 -13.15
CA LYS A 36 2.85 1.41 -14.36
C LYS A 36 4.18 0.70 -14.06
N THR A 37 5.22 1.00 -14.83
CA THR A 37 6.50 0.28 -14.80
C THR A 37 7.32 0.60 -13.55
N ASN A 38 7.70 -0.43 -12.79
CA ASN A 38 8.66 -0.40 -11.67
C ASN A 38 8.40 0.77 -10.71
N ASN A 39 7.27 0.76 -10.01
CA ASN A 39 6.99 1.78 -9.00
C ASN A 39 7.02 1.13 -7.64
N ASP A 40 7.90 1.63 -6.79
CA ASP A 40 8.07 1.11 -5.45
C ASP A 40 7.56 2.14 -4.45
N LEU A 41 6.76 1.66 -3.50
CA LEU A 41 6.16 2.52 -2.50
C LEU A 41 6.44 1.93 -1.14
N GLU A 42 7.34 2.61 -0.42
CA GLU A 42 7.77 2.17 0.90
C GLU A 42 7.29 3.16 1.97
N TYR A 43 6.55 2.63 2.94
CA TYR A 43 6.15 3.38 4.11
C TYR A 43 6.71 2.74 5.37
N ARG A 44 7.35 3.54 6.22
CA ARG A 44 7.87 3.08 7.52
C ARG A 44 7.34 3.92 8.66
N ALA A 45 6.74 3.27 9.66
CA ALA A 45 6.35 3.94 10.89
C ALA A 45 6.56 3.13 12.17
N GLY A 46 6.68 3.84 13.29
CA GLY A 46 6.56 3.21 14.61
C GLY A 46 5.11 2.77 14.86
N VAL A 47 4.16 3.69 14.68
CA VAL A 47 2.73 3.43 14.85
C VAL A 47 1.95 3.93 13.65
N LEU A 48 1.10 3.07 13.09
CA LEU A 48 0.08 3.38 12.08
C LEU A 48 -1.30 2.92 12.58
N SER A 49 -2.26 3.81 12.78
CA SER A 49 -3.60 3.34 13.22
C SER A 49 -4.40 2.72 12.07
N TRP A 50 -4.37 3.32 10.88
CA TRP A 50 -5.15 2.85 9.74
C TRP A 50 -4.32 2.86 8.46
N LEU A 51 -4.30 1.73 7.74
CA LEU A 51 -3.86 1.63 6.35
C LEU A 51 -5.04 1.24 5.44
N SER A 52 -5.31 2.09 4.44
CA SER A 52 -6.26 1.78 3.37
C SER A 52 -5.57 1.86 2.02
N ASN A 53 -5.47 0.73 1.33
CA ASN A 53 -5.05 0.64 -0.06
C ASN A 53 -6.26 0.16 -0.90
N CYS A 54 -6.80 1.02 -1.77
CA CYS A 54 -7.97 0.61 -2.56
C CYS A 54 -8.13 1.30 -3.91
N LEU A 55 -8.79 0.62 -4.85
CA LEU A 55 -9.06 1.15 -6.20
C LEU A 55 -7.77 1.54 -6.96
N ASN A 56 -6.66 0.87 -6.68
CA ASN A 56 -5.41 1.08 -7.41
C ASN A 56 -5.27 0.07 -8.55
N ALA A 57 -4.57 0.48 -9.60
CA ALA A 57 -4.20 -0.39 -10.72
C ALA A 57 -2.68 -0.51 -10.77
N PHE A 58 -2.19 -1.75 -10.70
CA PHE A 58 -0.78 -2.11 -10.79
C PHE A 58 -0.57 -2.81 -12.13
N GLU A 59 0.04 -2.12 -13.10
CA GLU A 59 0.15 -2.61 -14.48
C GLU A 59 1.37 -3.51 -14.72
N THR A 60 2.42 -3.37 -13.91
CA THR A 60 3.63 -4.21 -13.95
C THR A 60 4.08 -4.61 -12.55
N ASN A 61 5.24 -5.26 -12.46
CA ASN A 61 6.07 -5.38 -11.25
C ASN A 61 6.03 -4.07 -10.48
N ALA A 62 5.49 -4.14 -9.27
CA ALA A 62 5.34 -3.05 -8.33
C ALA A 62 5.51 -3.66 -6.95
N ASP A 63 6.54 -3.20 -6.23
CA ASP A 63 6.88 -3.71 -4.91
C ASP A 63 6.49 -2.65 -3.88
N HIS A 64 5.38 -2.90 -3.21
CA HIS A 64 4.78 -1.96 -2.28
C HIS A 64 4.88 -2.52 -0.87
N GLU A 65 5.70 -1.89 -0.04
CA GLU A 65 5.94 -2.34 1.32
C GLU A 65 5.48 -1.31 2.37
N TYR A 66 4.67 -1.78 3.31
CA TYR A 66 4.22 -1.00 4.46
C TYR A 66 4.74 -1.64 5.74
N ARG A 67 5.67 -0.96 6.41
CA ARG A 67 6.23 -1.39 7.68
C ARG A 67 5.71 -0.51 8.81
N ALA A 68 5.02 -1.10 9.77
CA ALA A 68 4.59 -0.40 10.96
C ALA A 68 4.84 -1.25 12.21
N GLY A 69 5.51 -0.73 13.23
CA GLY A 69 5.65 -1.44 14.51
C GLY A 69 4.29 -1.88 15.07
N VAL A 70 3.31 -0.98 15.02
CA VAL A 70 1.90 -1.26 15.32
C VAL A 70 1.02 -0.83 14.15
N LEU A 71 0.17 -1.72 13.64
CA LEU A 71 -0.88 -1.42 12.67
C LEU A 71 -2.26 -1.87 13.20
N ARG A 72 -3.17 -0.95 13.52
CA ARG A 72 -4.48 -1.41 14.06
C ARG A 72 -5.38 -1.98 12.97
N LEU A 73 -5.51 -1.29 11.84
CA LEU A 73 -6.45 -1.65 10.79
C LEU A 73 -5.80 -1.65 9.42
N LEU A 74 -5.88 -2.78 8.72
CA LEU A 74 -5.45 -2.95 7.33
C LEU A 74 -6.64 -3.25 6.42
N SER A 75 -6.84 -2.44 5.39
CA SER A 75 -7.80 -2.70 4.32
C SER A 75 -7.16 -2.63 2.94
N ILE A 76 -7.14 -3.75 2.22
CA ILE A 76 -6.66 -3.88 0.84
C ILE A 76 -7.81 -4.36 -0.04
N ARG A 77 -8.43 -3.46 -0.81
CA ARG A 77 -9.67 -3.79 -1.54
C ARG A 77 -9.78 -3.16 -2.90
N ARG A 78 -10.41 -3.87 -3.85
CA ARG A 78 -10.72 -3.35 -5.20
C ARG A 78 -9.47 -2.92 -5.97
N ASN A 79 -8.34 -3.55 -5.74
CA ASN A 79 -7.13 -3.34 -6.53
C ASN A 79 -7.10 -4.30 -7.72
N THR A 80 -6.44 -3.87 -8.80
CA THR A 80 -6.19 -4.71 -9.98
C THR A 80 -4.69 -4.86 -10.17
N PHE A 81 -4.22 -6.10 -10.20
CA PHE A 81 -2.82 -6.45 -10.38
C PHE A 81 -2.68 -7.20 -11.71
N LYS A 82 -2.13 -6.54 -12.73
CA LYS A 82 -2.04 -7.07 -14.10
C LYS A 82 -0.83 -7.99 -14.31
N ARG A 83 0.22 -7.83 -13.51
CA ARG A 83 1.45 -8.65 -13.48
C ARG A 83 1.85 -8.88 -12.02
N ASN A 84 2.98 -9.57 -11.83
CA ASN A 84 3.59 -9.77 -10.52
C ASN A 84 3.59 -8.44 -9.79
N ALA A 85 3.02 -8.42 -8.60
CA ALA A 85 2.93 -7.23 -7.80
C ALA A 85 2.85 -7.69 -6.36
N ASP A 86 3.82 -7.23 -5.59
CA ASP A 86 4.00 -7.66 -4.22
C ASP A 86 3.52 -6.53 -3.33
N LEU A 87 2.48 -6.81 -2.56
CA LEU A 87 1.92 -5.87 -1.59
C LEU A 87 2.16 -6.44 -0.21
N VAL A 88 3.24 -5.98 0.41
CA VAL A 88 3.71 -6.50 1.69
C VAL A 88 3.34 -5.53 2.80
N CYS A 89 2.71 -6.02 3.87
CA CYS A 89 2.42 -5.26 5.06
C CYS A 89 3.02 -5.91 6.30
N ARG A 90 4.18 -5.42 6.74
CA ARG A 90 4.87 -5.93 7.93
C ARG A 90 4.47 -5.15 9.17
N THR A 91 3.91 -5.86 10.15
CA THR A 91 3.64 -5.29 11.47
C THR A 91 3.82 -6.29 12.59
N ALA A 92 4.25 -5.83 13.76
CA ALA A 92 4.31 -6.67 14.95
C ALA A 92 2.93 -6.86 15.60
N VAL A 93 1.99 -5.95 15.32
CA VAL A 93 0.63 -5.97 15.89
C VAL A 93 -0.37 -5.61 14.82
N LEU A 94 -1.30 -6.53 14.53
CA LEU A 94 -2.46 -6.30 13.65
C LEU A 94 -3.77 -6.62 14.39
N SER A 95 -4.68 -5.65 14.48
CA SER A 95 -5.97 -5.88 15.15
C SER A 95 -7.09 -6.26 14.19
N TRP A 96 -7.06 -5.75 12.96
CA TRP A 96 -8.08 -6.05 11.96
C TRP A 96 -7.50 -6.06 10.55
N LEU A 97 -7.83 -7.13 9.83
CA LEU A 97 -7.44 -7.34 8.43
C LEU A 97 -8.68 -7.49 7.55
N SER A 98 -8.68 -6.78 6.43
CA SER A 98 -9.64 -7.01 5.37
C SER A 98 -8.98 -6.95 4.01
N ILE A 99 -8.99 -8.08 3.33
CA ILE A 99 -8.58 -8.23 1.95
C ILE A 99 -9.80 -8.67 1.14
N GLY A 100 -10.08 -8.03 0.01
CA GLY A 100 -11.19 -8.51 -0.82
C GLY A 100 -11.50 -7.68 -2.06
N ARG A 101 -12.16 -8.32 -3.02
CA ARG A 101 -12.46 -7.75 -4.34
C ARG A 101 -11.20 -7.30 -5.09
N ASN A 102 -10.06 -7.91 -4.82
CA ASN A 102 -8.85 -7.69 -5.60
C ASN A 102 -8.86 -8.62 -6.82
N THR A 103 -8.36 -8.13 -7.95
CA THR A 103 -8.20 -8.93 -9.18
C THR A 103 -6.71 -9.19 -9.36
N LEU A 104 -6.32 -10.45 -9.38
CA LEU A 104 -4.94 -10.91 -9.55
C LEU A 104 -4.87 -11.65 -10.90
N ASN A 105 -4.18 -11.09 -11.89
CA ASN A 105 -4.04 -11.73 -13.21
C ASN A 105 -2.81 -12.66 -13.31
N THR A 106 -1.92 -12.60 -12.32
CA THR A 106 -0.71 -13.42 -12.19
C THR A 106 -0.47 -13.74 -10.71
N ASN A 107 0.67 -14.35 -10.38
CA ASN A 107 1.13 -14.45 -8.99
C ASN A 107 1.17 -13.05 -8.39
N ALA A 108 0.48 -12.86 -7.29
CA ALA A 108 0.47 -11.62 -6.54
C ALA A 108 0.44 -12.01 -5.08
N ASP A 109 1.52 -11.67 -4.38
CA ASP A 109 1.69 -12.04 -2.99
C ASP A 109 1.19 -10.88 -2.12
N LEU A 110 0.19 -11.21 -1.28
CA LEU A 110 -0.38 -10.33 -0.28
C LEU A 110 0.07 -10.88 1.07
N GLU A 111 1.23 -10.41 1.56
CA GLU A 111 1.84 -10.84 2.83
C GLU A 111 1.62 -9.84 3.96
#